data_AF-A0A4R4R6T8-F1
#
_entry.id   AF-A0A4R4R6T8-F1
#
_cell.length_a   1.000
_cell.length_b   1.000
_cell.length_c   1.000
_cell.angle_alpha   90.00
_cell.angle_beta   90.00
_cell.angle_gamma   90.00
#
_symmetry.space_group_name_H-M   'P 1'
#
loop_
_entity.id
_entity.type
_entity.pdbx_description
1 polymer ?
#
loop_
_entity_poly.entity_id
_entity_poly.type
_entity_poly.pdbx_seq_one_letter_code
_entity_poly.pdbx_strand_id
1 'polypeptide(L)'
;MPRFRNSVALAPVPRPLTDGVVGALLDALEKLPFADDGRLNIGVDVGDVRLVEGEHLAAGARYRIVPPDMEDEKTDIEVRVVSWNRTGESHVEITSEVDGNVITARLELRMAGRRAHTLRAEGDFQGGKPFRRFKRARWEAEVRFEEWWAVLGQRAAPISLMVRPPFASASLLIDRGKDKDERWTVKSKLRFSGRGIARPLVAVALLVVRNRVRRALRDGFAKAEAAWNDSVPARVERGLRERVTLKHQVEVKTVSREWVEEYVAALHRAIEELRFEKGRLADTPADVRLVEGEHIEAGAHYRFVSEGVDKDESLNVKVVAWDSAGPSRVEFSSPDEAQTGWAEIDSARKPAVIRAALSGEIEDLTQLSLAGEANLERWWAGVGGSGGEPPAFTATADHPLAEGGVSIAGSPADGDRWKVDTTVTVEGRDWARPLIAVADLVGGAAIEGAFKQLVDETAADWDRAVTRAAESDPRPAAEATIRKALEDEREDEREDDGPADGVQPN
;
A
#
# COMPACT_ATOMS: atom_id res chain seq x y z
N MET A 1 25.49 25.58 -24.66
CA MET A 1 25.28 24.34 -23.88
C MET A 1 24.60 24.71 -22.56
N PRO A 2 23.32 24.33 -22.35
CA PRO A 2 22.60 24.73 -21.16
C PRO A 2 23.18 24.02 -19.92
N ARG A 3 23.44 24.80 -18.89
CA ARG A 3 23.83 24.34 -17.56
C ARG A 3 22.74 24.78 -16.60
N PHE A 4 22.28 23.85 -15.77
CA PHE A 4 21.40 24.12 -14.66
C PHE A 4 22.16 23.85 -13.37
N ARG A 5 22.01 24.77 -12.42
CA ARG A 5 22.60 24.66 -11.09
C ARG A 5 21.49 24.94 -10.10
N ASN A 6 21.33 24.07 -9.12
CA ASN A 6 20.46 24.30 -7.99
C ASN A 6 21.22 24.06 -6.69
N SER A 7 20.78 24.72 -5.63
CA SER A 7 21.31 24.53 -4.29
C SER A 7 20.12 24.45 -3.35
N VAL A 8 20.04 23.38 -2.58
CA VAL A 8 18.96 23.14 -1.59
C VAL A 8 19.59 22.87 -0.23
N ALA A 9 18.88 23.17 0.86
CA ALA A 9 19.34 22.91 2.21
C ALA A 9 18.60 21.70 2.76
N LEU A 10 19.30 20.58 2.92
CA LEU A 10 18.73 19.32 3.38
C LEU A 10 19.07 19.04 4.85
N ALA A 11 18.11 18.48 5.59
CA ALA A 11 18.35 17.89 6.89
C ALA A 11 19.44 16.80 6.79
N PRO A 12 20.40 16.76 7.73
CA PRO A 12 21.48 15.81 7.69
C PRO A 12 21.01 14.39 8.02
N VAL A 13 21.57 13.39 7.33
CA VAL A 13 21.39 11.97 7.67
C VAL A 13 22.69 11.43 8.27
N PRO A 14 22.67 10.87 9.49
CA PRO A 14 23.86 10.26 10.06
C PRO A 14 24.32 9.07 9.22
N ARG A 15 25.62 9.00 8.94
CA ARG A 15 26.19 7.87 8.20
C ARG A 15 25.85 6.49 8.79
N PRO A 16 25.86 6.30 10.13
CA PRO A 16 25.48 5.04 10.74
C PRO A 16 24.05 4.61 10.40
N LEU A 17 23.11 5.55 10.23
CA LEU A 17 21.74 5.23 9.86
C LEU A 17 21.68 4.66 8.44
N THR A 18 22.38 5.28 7.48
CA THR A 18 22.47 4.75 6.10
C THR A 18 23.14 3.38 6.05
N ASP A 19 24.24 3.18 6.78
CA ASP A 19 24.90 1.87 6.87
C ASP A 19 23.95 0.82 7.49
N GLY A 20 23.18 1.21 8.50
CA GLY A 20 22.14 0.38 9.12
C GLY A 20 21.04 -0.03 8.13
N VAL A 21 20.55 0.91 7.32
CA VAL A 21 19.52 0.66 6.27
C VAL A 21 20.02 -0.33 5.24
N VAL A 22 21.24 -0.15 4.74
CA VAL A 22 21.81 -1.07 3.75
C VAL A 22 22.00 -2.45 4.37
N GLY A 23 22.50 -2.53 5.60
CA GLY A 23 22.62 -3.79 6.33
C GLY A 23 21.27 -4.50 6.51
N ALA A 24 20.25 -3.76 6.92
CA ALA A 24 18.88 -4.20 7.09
C ALA A 24 18.26 -4.76 5.79
N LEU A 25 18.45 -4.06 4.66
CA LEU A 25 18.01 -4.55 3.35
C LEU A 25 18.71 -5.85 2.94
N LEU A 26 20.03 -5.96 3.16
CA LEU A 26 20.77 -7.19 2.86
C LEU A 26 20.32 -8.35 3.76
N ASP A 27 20.06 -8.10 5.05
CA ASP A 27 19.50 -9.08 5.98
C ASP A 27 18.15 -9.61 5.51
N ALA A 28 17.26 -8.72 5.06
CA ALA A 28 15.94 -9.09 4.58
C ALA A 28 16.04 -9.93 3.31
N LEU A 29 16.87 -9.51 2.34
CA LEU A 29 17.09 -10.25 1.11
C LEU A 29 17.63 -11.67 1.40
N GLU A 30 18.60 -11.82 2.31
CA GLU A 30 19.18 -13.12 2.68
C GLU A 30 18.20 -14.07 3.35
N LYS A 31 17.15 -13.55 3.98
CA LYS A 31 16.15 -14.33 4.72
C LYS A 31 14.83 -14.51 3.97
N LEU A 32 14.77 -14.14 2.68
CA LEU A 32 13.56 -14.29 1.90
C LEU A 32 13.11 -15.76 1.86
N PRO A 33 11.83 -16.04 2.20
CA PRO A 33 11.30 -17.39 2.18
C PRO A 33 10.95 -17.83 0.75
N PHE A 34 11.56 -18.92 0.29
CA PHE A 34 11.19 -19.60 -0.95
C PHE A 34 10.58 -20.96 -0.63
N ALA A 35 9.46 -21.28 -1.28
CA ALA A 35 8.84 -22.60 -1.22
C ALA A 35 9.68 -23.65 -1.98
N ASP A 36 9.35 -24.93 -1.81
CA ASP A 36 10.09 -26.04 -2.43
C ASP A 36 10.07 -26.02 -3.97
N ASP A 37 9.06 -25.37 -4.57
CA ASP A 37 8.95 -25.15 -6.02
C ASP A 37 9.73 -23.91 -6.51
N GLY A 38 10.46 -23.25 -5.62
CA GLY A 38 11.24 -22.05 -5.90
C GLY A 38 10.43 -20.76 -5.95
N ARG A 39 9.12 -20.77 -5.64
CA ARG A 39 8.32 -19.53 -5.55
C ARG A 39 8.61 -18.76 -4.28
N LEU A 40 8.69 -17.44 -4.39
CA LEU A 40 8.80 -16.54 -3.25
C LEU A 40 7.46 -16.53 -2.49
N ASN A 41 7.48 -16.86 -1.21
CA ASN A 41 6.27 -16.92 -0.38
C ASN A 41 6.28 -15.84 0.69
N ILE A 42 5.84 -14.63 0.32
CA ILE A 42 5.88 -13.46 1.22
C ILE A 42 4.51 -12.95 1.64
N GLY A 43 3.41 -13.63 1.29
CA GLY A 43 2.06 -13.26 1.70
C GLY A 43 1.40 -12.10 0.93
N VAL A 44 2.15 -11.37 0.11
CA VAL A 44 1.65 -10.29 -0.75
C VAL A 44 1.78 -10.70 -2.21
N ASP A 45 0.81 -10.33 -3.03
CA ASP A 45 0.97 -10.43 -4.48
C ASP A 45 1.93 -9.32 -4.97
N VAL A 46 3.22 -9.62 -4.95
CA VAL A 46 4.27 -8.78 -5.55
C VAL A 46 4.57 -9.21 -6.99
N GLY A 47 3.69 -10.04 -7.57
CA GLY A 47 3.95 -10.80 -8.77
C GLY A 47 4.67 -12.12 -8.48
N ASP A 48 4.68 -12.99 -9.48
CA ASP A 48 5.25 -14.33 -9.41
C ASP A 48 6.78 -14.28 -9.50
N VAL A 49 7.42 -14.16 -8.33
CA VAL A 49 8.88 -14.24 -8.18
C VAL A 49 9.30 -15.68 -7.96
N ARG A 50 10.05 -16.26 -8.90
CA ARG A 50 10.56 -17.64 -8.81
C ARG A 50 12.09 -17.69 -8.90
N LEU A 51 12.72 -18.40 -7.99
CA LEU A 51 14.10 -18.88 -8.14
C LEU A 51 14.10 -20.03 -9.14
N VAL A 52 14.57 -19.75 -10.36
CA VAL A 52 14.53 -20.71 -11.48
C VAL A 52 15.82 -21.51 -11.62
N GLU A 53 16.94 -21.01 -11.09
CA GLU A 53 18.24 -21.67 -11.15
C GLU A 53 19.13 -21.25 -9.98
N GLY A 54 19.91 -22.19 -9.44
CA GLY A 54 20.89 -21.93 -8.38
C GLY A 54 20.30 -21.89 -6.97
N GLU A 55 21.16 -21.58 -6.00
CA GLU A 55 20.76 -21.37 -4.60
C GLU A 55 20.47 -19.89 -4.35
N HIS A 56 19.54 -19.59 -3.44
CA HIS A 56 19.14 -18.21 -3.12
C HIS A 56 20.36 -17.31 -2.80
N LEU A 57 20.50 -16.22 -3.55
CA LEU A 57 21.58 -15.23 -3.52
C LEU A 57 22.99 -15.78 -3.71
N ALA A 58 23.14 -17.04 -4.11
CA ALA A 58 24.44 -17.56 -4.52
C ALA A 58 24.84 -17.00 -5.89
N ALA A 59 26.15 -16.97 -6.16
CA ALA A 59 26.64 -16.66 -7.49
C ALA A 59 26.08 -17.67 -8.51
N GLY A 60 25.43 -17.18 -9.55
CA GLY A 60 24.72 -17.99 -10.53
C GLY A 60 23.23 -18.12 -10.30
N ALA A 61 22.69 -17.66 -9.15
CA ALA A 61 21.25 -17.67 -8.90
C ALA A 61 20.50 -16.85 -9.97
N ARG A 62 19.36 -17.36 -10.44
CA ARG A 62 18.49 -16.67 -11.40
C ARG A 62 17.07 -16.66 -10.89
N TYR A 63 16.46 -15.49 -10.94
CA TYR A 63 15.08 -15.26 -10.58
C TYR A 63 14.31 -14.80 -11.80
N ARG A 64 13.09 -15.30 -11.96
CA ARG A 64 12.09 -14.75 -12.88
C ARG A 64 11.05 -14.02 -12.05
N ILE A 65 10.65 -12.83 -12.48
CA ILE A 65 9.63 -12.01 -11.83
C ILE A 65 8.60 -11.64 -12.88
N VAL A 66 7.34 -12.00 -12.65
CA VAL A 66 6.18 -11.62 -13.47
C VAL A 66 5.32 -10.66 -12.65
N PRO A 67 5.22 -9.36 -12.99
CA PRO A 67 4.39 -8.40 -12.25
C PRO A 67 2.89 -8.80 -12.24
N PRO A 68 2.14 -8.47 -11.18
CA PRO A 68 0.75 -8.90 -11.02
C PRO A 68 -0.20 -8.30 -12.07
N ASP A 69 -0.01 -7.03 -12.45
CA ASP A 69 -0.92 -6.30 -13.36
C ASP A 69 -0.64 -6.53 -14.86
N MET A 70 0.17 -7.53 -15.22
CA MET A 70 0.58 -7.79 -16.60
C MET A 70 0.20 -9.21 -16.98
N GLU A 71 -1.08 -9.44 -17.29
CA GLU A 71 -1.65 -10.74 -17.71
C GLU A 71 -1.01 -11.30 -19.00
N ASP A 72 -0.30 -10.48 -19.78
CA ASP A 72 0.45 -10.94 -20.93
C ASP A 72 1.76 -11.65 -20.48
N GLU A 73 1.84 -12.97 -20.72
CA GLU A 73 3.01 -13.88 -20.54
C GLU A 73 4.34 -13.39 -21.18
N LYS A 74 4.38 -12.19 -21.76
CA LYS A 74 5.52 -11.64 -22.51
C LYS A 74 6.39 -10.68 -21.69
N THR A 75 6.01 -10.36 -20.45
CA THR A 75 6.78 -9.46 -19.58
C THR A 75 7.48 -10.23 -18.46
N ASP A 76 8.62 -10.83 -18.80
CA ASP A 76 9.52 -11.46 -17.82
C ASP A 76 10.61 -10.47 -17.41
N ILE A 77 10.77 -10.26 -16.10
CA ILE A 77 11.97 -9.66 -15.53
C ILE A 77 12.86 -10.80 -15.03
N GLU A 78 14.02 -10.97 -15.64
CA GLU A 78 15.05 -11.90 -15.21
C GLU A 78 16.09 -11.18 -14.35
N VAL A 79 16.38 -11.72 -13.17
CA VAL A 79 17.41 -11.22 -12.26
C VAL A 79 18.46 -12.30 -12.06
N ARG A 80 19.72 -12.00 -12.35
CA ARG A 80 20.85 -12.91 -12.16
C ARG A 80 21.81 -12.38 -11.12
N VAL A 81 22.11 -13.19 -10.12
CA VAL A 81 23.14 -12.89 -9.12
C VAL A 81 24.49 -13.30 -9.69
N VAL A 82 25.36 -12.32 -9.97
CA VAL A 82 26.72 -12.57 -10.48
C VAL A 82 27.66 -12.85 -9.32
N SER A 83 27.55 -12.05 -8.26
CA SER A 83 28.25 -12.26 -7.00
C SER A 83 27.41 -11.72 -5.85
N TRP A 84 27.51 -12.37 -4.70
CA TRP A 84 26.91 -11.86 -3.46
C TRP A 84 27.95 -11.95 -2.36
N ASN A 85 28.39 -10.79 -1.86
CA ASN A 85 29.27 -10.71 -0.72
C ASN A 85 28.91 -9.51 0.13
N ARG A 86 28.23 -9.79 1.23
CA ARG A 86 27.76 -8.83 2.21
C ARG A 86 28.82 -7.88 2.77
N THR A 87 30.08 -8.31 2.79
CA THR A 87 31.19 -7.51 3.34
C THR A 87 32.12 -6.94 2.27
N GLY A 88 31.90 -7.34 1.02
CA GLY A 88 32.72 -7.01 -0.14
C GLY A 88 31.84 -6.51 -1.28
N GLU A 89 31.83 -7.21 -2.40
CA GLU A 89 31.13 -6.76 -3.61
C GLU A 89 29.98 -7.70 -3.98
N SER A 90 28.77 -7.14 -4.05
CA SER A 90 27.58 -7.81 -4.57
C SER A 90 27.24 -7.21 -5.94
N HIS A 91 26.98 -8.08 -6.91
CA HIS A 91 26.68 -7.71 -8.28
C HIS A 91 25.47 -8.52 -8.77
N VAL A 92 24.45 -7.80 -9.25
CA VAL A 92 23.24 -8.36 -9.82
C VAL A 92 23.02 -7.77 -11.22
N GLU A 93 22.66 -8.64 -12.16
CA GLU A 93 22.23 -8.30 -13.51
C GLU A 93 20.70 -8.42 -13.59
N ILE A 94 20.04 -7.45 -14.21
CA ILE A 94 18.60 -7.42 -14.41
C ILE A 94 18.35 -7.29 -15.91
N THR A 95 17.55 -8.17 -16.47
CA THR A 95 17.09 -8.08 -17.86
C THR A 95 15.58 -8.13 -17.87
N SER A 96 14.94 -7.21 -18.59
CA SER A 96 13.50 -7.17 -18.72
C SER A 96 13.14 -6.87 -20.17
N GLU A 97 12.14 -7.57 -20.69
CA GLU A 97 11.50 -7.25 -21.96
C GLU A 97 10.05 -6.86 -21.68
N VAL A 98 9.69 -5.60 -21.96
CA VAL A 98 8.31 -5.09 -21.79
C VAL A 98 7.88 -4.42 -23.08
N ASP A 99 6.83 -4.89 -23.73
CA ASP A 99 6.29 -4.33 -24.98
C ASP A 99 7.34 -4.17 -26.09
N GLY A 100 8.24 -5.16 -26.21
CA GLY A 100 9.37 -5.14 -27.14
C GLY A 100 10.44 -4.07 -26.84
N ASN A 101 10.39 -3.48 -25.64
CA ASN A 101 11.47 -2.69 -25.07
C ASN A 101 12.35 -3.59 -24.22
N VAL A 102 13.64 -3.65 -24.51
CA VAL A 102 14.60 -4.43 -23.73
C VAL A 102 15.36 -3.49 -22.79
N ILE A 103 15.35 -3.83 -21.52
CA ILE A 103 16.10 -3.14 -20.46
C ILE A 103 17.11 -4.13 -19.90
N THR A 104 18.38 -3.81 -19.99
CA THR A 104 19.42 -4.51 -19.25
C THR A 104 20.01 -3.54 -18.23
N ALA A 105 20.06 -3.93 -16.97
CA ALA A 105 20.67 -3.18 -15.90
C ALA A 105 21.66 -4.03 -15.11
N ARG A 106 22.66 -3.38 -14.53
CA ARG A 106 23.64 -3.95 -13.60
C ARG A 106 23.64 -3.12 -12.35
N LEU A 107 23.57 -3.78 -11.20
CA LEU A 107 23.64 -3.19 -9.87
C LEU A 107 24.87 -3.76 -9.17
N GLU A 108 25.80 -2.90 -8.80
CA GLU A 108 27.01 -3.23 -8.06
C GLU A 108 26.97 -2.49 -6.71
N LEU A 109 26.91 -3.23 -5.62
CA LEU A 109 27.05 -2.71 -4.27
C LEU A 109 28.40 -3.15 -3.71
N ARG A 110 29.24 -2.17 -3.37
CA ARG A 110 30.50 -2.40 -2.67
C ARG A 110 30.36 -2.00 -1.22
N MET A 111 30.63 -2.94 -0.34
CA MET A 111 30.73 -2.82 1.10
C MET A 111 32.19 -2.83 1.54
N ALA A 112 32.49 -2.18 2.67
CA ALA A 112 33.74 -2.31 3.40
C ALA A 112 33.39 -2.76 4.82
N GLY A 113 33.32 -4.08 5.03
CA GLY A 113 32.74 -4.65 6.25
C GLY A 113 31.24 -4.39 6.29
N ARG A 114 30.75 -3.65 7.30
CA ARG A 114 29.32 -3.29 7.43
C ARG A 114 28.96 -1.92 6.85
N ARG A 115 29.87 -1.27 6.12
CA ARG A 115 29.69 0.10 5.64
C ARG A 115 29.53 0.12 4.12
N ALA A 116 28.49 0.79 3.63
CA ALA A 116 28.27 0.94 2.19
C ALA A 116 29.33 1.87 1.59
N HIS A 117 30.17 1.40 0.69
CA HIS A 117 31.23 2.23 0.12
C HIS A 117 30.75 2.92 -1.16
N THR A 118 30.26 2.13 -2.11
CA THR A 118 29.77 2.60 -3.41
C THR A 118 28.57 1.77 -3.84
N LEU A 119 27.55 2.42 -4.38
CA LEU A 119 26.48 1.78 -5.14
C LEU A 119 26.56 2.30 -6.58
N ARG A 120 26.71 1.40 -7.53
CA ARG A 120 26.73 1.71 -8.95
C ARG A 120 25.60 0.98 -9.63
N ALA A 121 24.90 1.69 -10.48
CA ALA A 121 23.84 1.14 -11.31
C ALA A 121 24.08 1.59 -12.75
N GLU A 122 24.16 0.67 -13.70
CA GLU A 122 24.22 1.01 -15.12
C GLU A 122 23.16 0.25 -15.90
N GLY A 123 22.75 0.78 -17.04
CA GLY A 123 21.82 0.05 -17.89
C GLY A 123 21.75 0.55 -19.32
N ASP A 124 21.22 -0.28 -20.19
CA ASP A 124 20.91 0.00 -21.59
C ASP A 124 19.41 -0.24 -21.79
N PHE A 125 18.74 0.77 -22.31
CA PHE A 125 17.35 0.71 -22.74
C PHE A 125 17.32 0.67 -24.26
N GLN A 126 16.57 -0.26 -24.84
CA GLN A 126 16.31 -0.35 -26.27
C GLN A 126 14.81 -0.42 -26.52
N GLY A 127 14.23 0.65 -27.08
CA GLY A 127 12.80 0.69 -27.32
C GLY A 127 12.33 -0.11 -28.52
N GLY A 128 11.05 -0.47 -28.52
CA GLY A 128 10.39 -1.24 -29.58
C GLY A 128 10.35 -0.57 -30.97
N LYS A 129 9.96 -1.35 -31.98
CA LYS A 129 9.72 -0.88 -33.36
C LYS A 129 8.53 0.11 -33.40
N PRO A 130 8.45 1.02 -34.40
CA PRO A 130 9.31 1.19 -35.58
C PRO A 130 10.54 2.11 -35.35
N PHE A 131 10.70 2.71 -34.17
CA PHE A 131 11.74 3.71 -33.90
C PHE A 131 12.88 3.23 -32.98
N ARG A 132 13.17 1.92 -32.95
CA ARG A 132 14.19 1.29 -32.10
C ARG A 132 15.55 2.00 -32.12
N ARG A 133 16.01 2.45 -33.30
CA ARG A 133 17.29 3.16 -33.46
C ARG A 133 17.36 4.51 -32.73
N PHE A 134 16.21 5.12 -32.43
CA PHE A 134 16.12 6.43 -31.78
C PHE A 134 15.73 6.31 -30.31
N LYS A 135 15.13 5.19 -29.90
CA LYS A 135 14.74 4.87 -28.54
C LYS A 135 15.82 4.05 -27.81
N ARG A 136 17.11 4.38 -27.97
CA ARG A 136 18.19 3.73 -27.22
C ARG A 136 18.80 4.68 -26.20
N ALA A 137 18.85 4.30 -24.94
CA ALA A 137 19.49 5.13 -23.92
C ALA A 137 20.37 4.26 -23.02
N ARG A 138 21.66 4.58 -22.94
CA ARG A 138 22.52 4.02 -21.89
C ARG A 138 22.51 4.97 -20.70
N TRP A 139 22.35 4.45 -19.50
CA TRP A 139 22.46 5.24 -18.28
C TRP A 139 23.46 4.62 -17.32
N GLU A 140 24.00 5.46 -16.45
CA GLU A 140 24.99 5.10 -15.44
C GLU A 140 24.76 6.03 -14.25
N ALA A 141 24.54 5.46 -13.08
CA ALA A 141 24.37 6.11 -11.80
C ALA A 141 25.42 5.57 -10.83
N GLU A 142 26.01 6.45 -10.04
CA GLU A 142 27.00 6.10 -9.03
C GLU A 142 26.75 6.93 -7.79
N VAL A 143 26.70 6.27 -6.64
CA VAL A 143 26.62 6.86 -5.30
C VAL A 143 27.85 6.41 -4.52
N ARG A 144 28.69 7.36 -4.13
CA ARG A 144 29.90 7.18 -3.34
C ARG A 144 29.64 7.68 -1.94
N PHE A 145 29.29 6.77 -1.06
CA PHE A 145 28.92 7.12 0.30
C PHE A 145 30.11 7.74 1.05
N GLU A 146 31.35 7.25 0.89
CA GLU A 146 32.50 7.86 1.58
C GLU A 146 32.70 9.34 1.20
N GLU A 147 32.55 9.69 -0.08
CA GLU A 147 32.69 11.08 -0.55
C GLU A 147 31.54 11.99 -0.06
N TRP A 148 30.34 11.44 0.16
CA TRP A 148 29.19 12.21 0.64
C TRP A 148 29.37 12.65 2.10
N TRP A 149 29.95 11.80 2.94
CA TRP A 149 30.21 12.12 4.36
C TRP A 149 31.62 12.63 4.65
N ALA A 150 32.50 12.73 3.64
CA ALA A 150 33.86 13.24 3.81
C ALA A 150 33.88 14.72 4.26
N VAL A 151 34.47 14.97 5.43
CA VAL A 151 34.59 16.31 6.05
C VAL A 151 35.65 17.19 5.37
N LEU A 152 36.68 16.59 4.76
CA LEU A 152 37.92 17.27 4.34
C LEU A 152 37.96 17.71 2.86
N GLY A 153 36.78 17.88 2.24
CA GLY A 153 36.66 18.33 0.85
C GLY A 153 36.56 17.16 -0.13
N GLN A 154 35.60 17.26 -1.03
CA GLN A 154 35.25 16.21 -1.98
C GLN A 154 36.25 16.19 -3.15
N ARG A 155 36.83 15.02 -3.45
CA ARG A 155 37.69 14.83 -4.64
C ARG A 155 36.87 14.68 -5.92
N ALA A 156 35.64 14.16 -5.82
CA ALA A 156 34.68 14.00 -6.90
C ALA A 156 33.25 14.24 -6.39
N ALA A 157 32.28 14.24 -7.31
CA ALA A 157 30.87 14.39 -6.97
C ALA A 157 30.36 13.06 -6.37
N PRO A 158 29.85 13.03 -5.12
CA PRO A 158 29.48 11.78 -4.49
C PRO A 158 28.29 11.09 -5.14
N ILE A 159 27.41 11.83 -5.82
CA ILE A 159 26.34 11.23 -6.60
C ILE A 159 26.45 11.73 -8.02
N SER A 160 26.47 10.80 -8.96
CA SER A 160 26.46 11.09 -10.39
C SER A 160 25.43 10.24 -11.11
N LEU A 161 24.75 10.85 -12.07
CA LEU A 161 23.85 10.18 -13.00
C LEU A 161 24.15 10.69 -14.40
N MET A 162 24.34 9.79 -15.33
CA MET A 162 24.64 10.10 -16.71
C MET A 162 23.75 9.27 -17.62
N VAL A 163 22.98 9.94 -18.47
CA VAL A 163 22.10 9.33 -19.46
C VAL A 163 22.60 9.73 -20.84
N ARG A 164 22.79 8.74 -21.71
CA ARG A 164 23.35 8.87 -23.06
C ARG A 164 22.35 8.33 -24.09
N PRO A 165 21.32 9.10 -24.46
CA PRO A 165 20.52 8.83 -25.65
C PRO A 165 21.36 8.97 -26.94
N PRO A 166 20.84 8.61 -28.13
CA PRO A 166 21.67 8.50 -29.34
C PRO A 166 22.23 9.85 -29.80
N PHE A 167 21.46 10.93 -29.57
CA PHE A 167 21.76 12.28 -30.06
C PHE A 167 22.13 13.28 -28.96
N ALA A 168 22.06 12.87 -27.69
CA ALA A 168 22.33 13.77 -26.58
C ALA A 168 23.03 13.04 -25.43
N SER A 169 23.50 13.81 -24.46
CA SER A 169 23.87 13.31 -23.15
C SER A 169 23.36 14.26 -22.10
N ALA A 170 22.86 13.70 -21.00
CA ALA A 170 22.49 14.41 -19.79
C ALA A 170 23.39 13.90 -18.66
N SER A 171 23.98 14.81 -17.89
CA SER A 171 24.74 14.47 -16.69
C SER A 171 24.24 15.29 -15.52
N LEU A 172 23.79 14.63 -14.46
CA LEU A 172 23.46 15.19 -13.17
C LEU A 172 24.58 14.83 -12.19
N LEU A 173 25.15 15.84 -11.56
CA LEU A 173 26.12 15.68 -10.47
C LEU A 173 25.52 16.32 -9.22
N ILE A 174 25.55 15.63 -8.10
CA ILE A 174 25.08 16.14 -6.81
C ILE A 174 26.26 16.13 -5.85
N ASP A 175 26.61 17.32 -5.37
CA ASP A 175 27.71 17.56 -4.44
C ASP A 175 27.15 17.96 -3.07
N ARG A 176 27.88 17.63 -1.99
CA ARG A 176 27.63 18.21 -0.66
C ARG A 176 28.50 19.45 -0.50
N GLY A 177 27.85 20.59 -0.38
CA GLY A 177 28.45 21.87 -0.05
C GLY A 177 28.76 21.98 1.44
N LYS A 178 29.32 23.13 1.85
CA LYS A 178 29.55 23.43 3.26
C LYS A 178 28.22 23.47 4.00
N ASP A 179 28.18 22.83 5.15
CA ASP A 179 27.02 22.88 6.04
C ASP A 179 26.78 24.33 6.46
N LYS A 180 25.52 24.75 6.44
CA LYS A 180 25.06 26.05 6.91
C LYS A 180 23.86 25.82 7.79
N ASP A 181 23.84 26.44 8.96
CA ASP A 181 22.70 26.37 9.88
C ASP A 181 22.30 24.92 10.19
N GLU A 182 23.30 24.06 10.45
CA GLU A 182 23.16 22.62 10.73
C GLU A 182 22.55 21.78 9.59
N ARG A 183 22.33 22.37 8.41
CA ARG A 183 21.82 21.70 7.21
C ARG A 183 22.91 21.49 6.17
N TRP A 184 22.78 20.39 5.44
CA TRP A 184 23.61 20.09 4.29
C TRP A 184 23.20 20.96 3.11
N THR A 185 24.13 21.77 2.60
CA THR A 185 23.89 22.44 1.31
C THR A 185 24.11 21.44 0.19
N VAL A 186 23.07 20.95 -0.47
CA VAL A 186 23.21 20.01 -1.59
C VAL A 186 23.17 20.78 -2.91
N LYS A 187 24.21 20.63 -3.72
CA LYS A 187 24.37 21.34 -5.00
C LYS A 187 24.19 20.36 -6.14
N SER A 188 23.16 20.56 -6.96
CA SER A 188 22.97 19.78 -8.17
C SER A 188 23.42 20.55 -9.41
N LYS A 189 24.13 19.87 -10.32
CA LYS A 189 24.58 20.39 -11.61
C LYS A 189 24.07 19.47 -12.71
N LEU A 190 23.15 19.97 -13.51
CA LEU A 190 22.64 19.25 -14.68
C LEU A 190 23.21 19.88 -15.96
N ARG A 191 23.77 19.04 -16.82
CA ARG A 191 24.32 19.45 -18.12
C ARG A 191 23.67 18.62 -19.22
N PHE A 192 23.32 19.30 -20.32
CA PHE A 192 22.86 18.64 -21.54
C PHE A 192 23.80 18.98 -22.69
N SER A 193 24.21 17.96 -23.45
CA SER A 193 24.99 18.09 -24.68
C SER A 193 24.28 17.40 -25.83
N GLY A 194 24.36 17.95 -27.03
CA GLY A 194 24.13 17.19 -28.25
C GLY A 194 25.38 16.40 -28.68
N ARG A 195 25.18 15.31 -29.43
CA ARG A 195 26.25 14.46 -29.97
C ARG A 195 26.29 14.55 -31.50
N GLY A 196 27.50 14.67 -32.06
CA GLY A 196 27.73 14.70 -33.52
C GLY A 196 26.97 15.82 -34.24
N ILE A 197 26.45 15.49 -35.42
CA ILE A 197 25.72 16.41 -36.31
C ILE A 197 24.38 16.91 -35.74
N ALA A 198 23.84 16.25 -34.71
CA ALA A 198 22.58 16.64 -34.06
C ALA A 198 22.74 17.81 -33.06
N ARG A 199 23.98 18.21 -32.75
CA ARG A 199 24.29 19.33 -31.84
C ARG A 199 23.49 20.62 -32.09
N PRO A 200 23.44 21.17 -33.31
CA PRO A 200 22.65 22.38 -33.58
C PRO A 200 21.15 22.16 -33.32
N LEU A 201 20.58 21.03 -33.74
CA LEU A 201 19.16 20.73 -33.56
C LEU A 201 18.78 20.56 -32.08
N VAL A 202 19.58 19.82 -31.32
CA VAL A 202 19.39 19.64 -29.87
C VAL A 202 19.55 20.97 -29.14
N ALA A 203 20.47 21.84 -29.58
CA ALA A 203 20.62 23.17 -28.98
C ALA A 203 19.39 24.05 -29.18
N VAL A 204 18.76 24.01 -30.37
CA VAL A 204 17.51 24.72 -30.66
C VAL A 204 16.34 24.13 -29.86
N ALA A 205 16.16 22.81 -29.87
CA ALA A 205 15.11 22.15 -29.10
C ALA A 205 15.22 22.49 -27.61
N LEU A 206 16.42 22.39 -27.03
CA LEU A 206 16.68 22.75 -25.63
C LEU A 206 16.47 24.24 -25.34
N LEU A 207 16.64 25.15 -26.31
CA LEU A 207 16.31 26.56 -26.14
C LEU A 207 14.81 26.77 -26.02
N VAL A 208 14.01 26.08 -26.84
CA VAL A 208 12.54 26.17 -26.82
C VAL A 208 11.98 25.62 -25.50
N VAL A 209 12.43 24.43 -25.07
CA VAL A 209 11.90 23.81 -23.84
C VAL A 209 12.61 24.27 -22.57
N ARG A 210 13.63 25.14 -22.67
CA ARG A 210 14.52 25.53 -21.57
C ARG A 210 13.79 25.97 -20.31
N ASN A 211 12.80 26.85 -20.49
CA ASN A 211 12.07 27.45 -19.38
C ASN A 211 11.15 26.43 -18.70
N ARG A 212 10.50 25.56 -19.50
CA ARG A 212 9.66 24.48 -18.99
C ARG A 212 10.49 23.46 -18.21
N VAL A 213 11.61 23.02 -18.76
CA VAL A 213 12.53 22.09 -18.09
C VAL A 213 13.10 22.71 -16.81
N ARG A 214 13.49 23.99 -16.83
CA ARG A 214 13.98 24.68 -15.62
C ARG A 214 12.92 24.80 -14.54
N ARG A 215 11.69 25.15 -14.91
CA ARG A 215 10.56 25.23 -13.96
C ARG A 215 10.27 23.86 -13.37
N ALA A 216 10.07 22.84 -14.22
CA ALA A 216 9.82 21.47 -13.77
C ALA A 216 10.93 20.94 -12.85
N LEU A 217 12.20 21.17 -13.18
CA LEU A 217 13.33 20.77 -12.32
C LEU A 217 13.36 21.54 -11.01
N ARG A 218 13.13 22.86 -11.04
CA ARG A 218 13.11 23.67 -9.82
C ARG A 218 11.97 23.22 -8.91
N ASP A 219 10.78 23.06 -9.46
CA ASP A 219 9.60 22.64 -8.72
C ASP A 219 9.79 21.23 -8.16
N GLY A 220 10.37 20.31 -8.96
CA GLY A 220 10.75 18.97 -8.51
C GLY A 220 11.78 18.98 -7.38
N PHE A 221 12.85 19.78 -7.50
CA PHE A 221 13.84 19.91 -6.42
C PHE A 221 13.26 20.56 -5.17
N ALA A 222 12.38 21.55 -5.30
CA ALA A 222 11.74 22.20 -4.16
C ALA A 222 10.78 21.24 -3.43
N LYS A 223 10.01 20.44 -4.19
CA LYS A 223 9.17 19.37 -3.62
C LYS A 223 10.02 18.31 -2.91
N ALA A 224 11.11 17.88 -3.54
CA ALA A 224 12.04 16.91 -2.94
C ALA A 224 12.73 17.46 -1.68
N GLU A 225 13.13 18.73 -1.68
CA GLU A 225 13.69 19.42 -0.51
C GLU A 225 12.67 19.52 0.63
N ALA A 226 11.44 19.94 0.33
CA ALA A 226 10.37 20.02 1.32
C ALA A 226 10.07 18.64 1.91
N ALA A 227 9.85 17.63 1.06
CA ALA A 227 9.58 16.26 1.50
C ALA A 227 10.73 15.67 2.33
N TRP A 228 11.99 15.92 1.93
CA TRP A 228 13.15 15.48 2.70
C TRP A 228 13.22 16.16 4.07
N ASN A 229 13.09 17.49 4.12
CA ASN A 229 13.24 18.25 5.35
C ASN A 229 12.10 18.07 6.33
N ASP A 230 10.90 17.76 5.83
CA ASP A 230 9.74 17.45 6.65
C ASP A 230 9.90 16.06 7.29
N SER A 231 10.37 15.08 6.51
CA SER A 231 10.36 13.68 6.93
C SER A 231 11.64 13.19 7.62
N VAL A 232 12.81 13.59 7.13
CA VAL A 232 14.10 13.01 7.56
C VAL A 232 14.46 13.32 9.02
N PRO A 233 14.26 14.54 9.57
CA PRO A 233 14.61 14.83 10.96
C PRO A 233 13.92 13.89 11.97
N ALA A 234 12.59 13.76 11.88
CA ALA A 234 11.82 12.88 12.74
C ALA A 234 12.29 11.42 12.61
N ARG A 235 12.65 10.99 11.40
CA ARG A 235 13.13 9.63 11.17
C ARG A 235 14.54 9.38 11.68
N VAL A 236 15.43 10.37 11.61
CA VAL A 236 16.77 10.30 12.22
C VAL A 236 16.66 10.17 13.74
N GLU A 237 15.74 10.89 14.36
CA GLU A 237 15.46 10.77 15.80
C GLU A 237 14.87 9.40 16.17
N ARG A 238 13.97 8.86 15.34
CA ARG A 238 13.37 7.53 15.56
C ARG A 238 14.39 6.39 15.36
N GLY A 239 15.28 6.51 14.39
CA GLY A 239 16.20 5.45 13.97
C GLY A 239 15.49 4.31 13.24
N LEU A 240 16.16 3.15 13.11
CA LEU A 240 15.53 1.91 12.64
C LEU A 240 14.74 1.31 13.80
N ARG A 241 13.44 1.58 13.88
CA ARG A 241 12.54 0.90 14.81
C ARG A 241 11.81 -0.21 14.07
N GLU A 242 11.66 -1.35 14.74
CA GLU A 242 10.97 -2.53 14.19
C GLU A 242 9.43 -2.35 14.16
N ARG A 243 8.93 -1.35 14.89
CA ARG A 243 7.51 -1.01 15.01
C ARG A 243 7.23 0.42 14.56
N VAL A 244 6.28 0.56 13.65
CA VAL A 244 5.72 1.83 13.18
C VAL A 244 4.42 2.08 13.96
N THR A 245 4.22 3.33 14.38
CA THR A 245 2.98 3.74 15.05
C THR A 245 2.49 5.03 14.40
N LEU A 246 1.31 4.98 13.81
CA LEU A 246 0.61 6.08 13.20
C LEU A 246 -0.54 6.50 14.11
N LYS A 247 -0.72 7.80 14.30
CA LYS A 247 -1.78 8.36 15.14
C LYS A 247 -2.45 9.50 14.39
N HIS A 248 -3.77 9.50 14.38
CA HIS A 248 -4.56 10.59 13.83
C HIS A 248 -5.83 10.77 14.65
N GLN A 249 -6.23 12.02 14.83
CA GLN A 249 -7.43 12.39 15.58
C GLN A 249 -8.37 13.13 14.64
N VAL A 250 -9.64 12.74 14.64
CA VAL A 250 -10.72 13.35 13.86
C VAL A 250 -11.90 13.66 14.76
N GLU A 251 -12.77 14.58 14.31
CA GLU A 251 -14.05 14.86 14.98
C GLU A 251 -15.21 14.38 14.11
N VAL A 252 -16.06 13.54 14.67
CA VAL A 252 -17.20 12.92 13.97
C VAL A 252 -18.51 13.22 14.69
N LYS A 253 -19.64 13.14 13.97
CA LYS A 253 -20.98 13.20 14.58
C LYS A 253 -21.23 12.01 15.49
N THR A 254 -21.89 12.27 16.61
CA THR A 254 -22.36 11.22 17.52
C THR A 254 -23.62 10.54 17.01
N VAL A 255 -23.77 9.28 17.36
CA VAL A 255 -25.06 8.57 17.34
C VAL A 255 -25.42 8.24 18.79
N SER A 256 -26.67 8.46 19.19
CA SER A 256 -27.10 8.13 20.54
C SER A 256 -27.14 6.61 20.72
N ARG A 257 -26.92 6.18 21.96
CA ARG A 257 -27.05 4.77 22.34
C ARG A 257 -28.43 4.23 21.99
N GLU A 258 -29.48 4.97 22.33
CA GLU A 258 -30.86 4.57 22.08
C GLU A 258 -31.13 4.35 20.59
N TRP A 259 -30.61 5.22 19.73
CA TRP A 259 -30.78 5.09 18.27
C TRP A 259 -30.12 3.80 17.75
N VAL A 260 -28.90 3.48 18.21
CA VAL A 260 -28.19 2.25 17.82
C VAL A 260 -28.91 1.00 18.34
N GLU A 261 -29.34 1.00 19.60
CA GLU A 261 -30.10 -0.12 20.19
C GLU A 261 -31.40 -0.39 19.40
N GLU A 262 -32.13 0.67 19.04
CA GLU A 262 -33.35 0.55 18.23
C GLU A 262 -33.07 0.11 16.78
N TYR A 263 -32.00 0.62 16.17
CA TYR A 263 -31.59 0.26 14.81
C TYR A 263 -31.19 -1.22 14.72
N VAL A 264 -30.35 -1.71 15.62
CA VAL A 264 -29.89 -3.11 15.61
C VAL A 264 -31.05 -4.07 15.89
N ALA A 265 -31.93 -3.73 16.84
CA ALA A 265 -33.13 -4.52 17.09
C ALA A 265 -34.09 -4.55 15.88
N ALA A 266 -34.21 -3.43 15.17
CA ALA A 266 -35.00 -3.35 13.94
C ALA A 266 -34.38 -4.16 12.80
N LEU A 267 -33.06 -4.11 12.63
CA LEU A 267 -32.33 -4.88 11.64
C LEU A 267 -32.50 -6.39 11.87
N HIS A 268 -32.31 -6.84 13.12
CA HIS A 268 -32.50 -8.23 13.51
C HIS A 268 -33.92 -8.72 13.19
N ARG A 269 -34.93 -7.92 13.54
CA ARG A 269 -36.34 -8.23 13.23
C ARG A 269 -36.63 -8.25 11.73
N ALA A 270 -36.10 -7.30 10.98
CA ALA A 270 -36.35 -7.25 9.53
C ALA A 270 -35.70 -8.45 8.82
N ILE A 271 -34.57 -8.97 9.33
CA ILE A 271 -33.99 -10.24 8.88
C ILE A 271 -34.89 -11.44 9.26
N GLU A 272 -35.46 -11.48 10.47
CA GLU A 272 -36.45 -12.51 10.88
C GLU A 272 -37.68 -12.54 9.95
N GLU A 273 -38.10 -11.38 9.45
CA GLU A 273 -39.29 -11.23 8.61
C GLU A 273 -39.04 -11.55 7.12
N LEU A 274 -37.79 -11.81 6.71
CA LEU A 274 -37.46 -12.24 5.35
C LEU A 274 -38.15 -13.56 4.99
N ARG A 275 -38.65 -13.64 3.76
CA ARG A 275 -39.45 -14.78 3.30
C ARG A 275 -38.67 -15.63 2.32
N PHE A 276 -38.65 -16.94 2.56
CA PHE A 276 -38.06 -17.91 1.64
C PHE A 276 -39.15 -18.76 1.01
N GLU A 277 -39.19 -18.78 -0.32
CA GLU A 277 -40.08 -19.63 -1.12
C GLU A 277 -39.26 -20.68 -1.85
N LYS A 278 -39.56 -21.97 -1.60
CA LYS A 278 -38.81 -23.11 -2.17
C LYS A 278 -37.29 -22.99 -1.94
N GLY A 279 -36.88 -22.45 -0.79
CA GLY A 279 -35.49 -22.26 -0.41
C GLY A 279 -34.81 -21.05 -1.05
N ARG A 280 -35.51 -20.19 -1.81
CA ARG A 280 -34.96 -18.94 -2.35
C ARG A 280 -35.58 -17.74 -1.64
N LEU A 281 -34.79 -16.70 -1.36
CA LEU A 281 -35.29 -15.44 -0.82
C LEU A 281 -36.28 -14.82 -1.81
N ALA A 282 -37.49 -14.52 -1.33
CA ALA A 282 -38.58 -13.96 -2.13
C ALA A 282 -38.51 -12.43 -2.15
N ASP A 283 -39.23 -11.83 -3.10
CA ASP A 283 -39.43 -10.38 -3.21
C ASP A 283 -38.13 -9.54 -3.33
N THR A 284 -37.06 -10.15 -3.85
CA THR A 284 -35.76 -9.49 -4.07
C THR A 284 -35.10 -9.97 -5.38
N PRO A 285 -34.30 -9.12 -6.06
CA PRO A 285 -33.44 -9.57 -7.14
C PRO A 285 -32.28 -10.47 -6.67
N ALA A 286 -31.80 -10.33 -5.42
CA ALA A 286 -30.65 -11.08 -4.91
C ALA A 286 -30.87 -12.61 -4.94
N ASP A 287 -29.88 -13.39 -5.40
CA ASP A 287 -29.95 -14.86 -5.40
C ASP A 287 -29.41 -15.44 -4.09
N VAL A 288 -30.20 -15.28 -3.03
CA VAL A 288 -29.95 -15.88 -1.71
C VAL A 288 -30.75 -17.16 -1.56
N ARG A 289 -30.07 -18.27 -1.27
CA ARG A 289 -30.67 -19.60 -1.12
C ARG A 289 -30.45 -20.18 0.25
N LEU A 290 -31.52 -20.56 0.94
CA LEU A 290 -31.48 -21.40 2.13
C LEU A 290 -31.26 -22.85 1.67
N VAL A 291 -30.04 -23.35 1.90
CA VAL A 291 -29.56 -24.67 1.47
C VAL A 291 -29.90 -25.73 2.51
N GLU A 292 -29.81 -25.38 3.79
CA GLU A 292 -30.03 -26.29 4.93
C GLU A 292 -30.62 -25.54 6.13
N GLY A 293 -31.39 -26.24 6.96
CA GLY A 293 -32.00 -25.70 8.18
C GLY A 293 -33.27 -24.89 7.95
N GLU A 294 -33.76 -24.29 9.02
CA GLU A 294 -34.87 -23.32 8.99
C GLU A 294 -34.31 -21.90 9.01
N HIS A 295 -35.02 -20.95 8.39
CA HIS A 295 -34.56 -19.56 8.32
C HIS A 295 -34.17 -19.06 9.72
N ILE A 296 -32.96 -18.50 9.85
CA ILE A 296 -32.28 -17.92 11.01
C ILE A 296 -32.15 -18.81 12.25
N GLU A 297 -32.58 -20.06 12.19
CA GLU A 297 -32.32 -20.99 13.28
C GLU A 297 -30.84 -21.42 13.31
N ALA A 298 -30.37 -21.82 14.49
CA ALA A 298 -29.01 -22.36 14.62
C ALA A 298 -28.85 -23.60 13.72
N GLY A 299 -27.86 -23.56 12.83
CA GLY A 299 -27.63 -24.56 11.79
C GLY A 299 -28.19 -24.19 10.41
N ALA A 300 -28.88 -23.04 10.25
CA ALA A 300 -29.29 -22.55 8.95
C ALA A 300 -28.06 -22.26 8.07
N HIS A 301 -28.06 -22.77 6.84
CA HIS A 301 -27.01 -22.53 5.84
C HIS A 301 -27.58 -21.82 4.62
N TYR A 302 -27.00 -20.68 4.30
CA TYR A 302 -27.34 -19.86 3.15
C TYR A 302 -26.21 -19.86 2.13
N ARG A 303 -26.56 -19.73 0.86
CA ARG A 303 -25.64 -19.41 -0.22
C ARG A 303 -26.10 -18.14 -0.92
N PHE A 304 -25.21 -17.15 -0.97
CA PHE A 304 -25.37 -15.93 -1.73
C PHE A 304 -24.65 -16.10 -3.06
N VAL A 305 -25.35 -15.86 -4.17
CA VAL A 305 -24.77 -15.91 -5.52
C VAL A 305 -24.83 -14.50 -6.08
N SER A 306 -23.68 -13.85 -6.23
CA SER A 306 -23.60 -12.54 -6.87
C SER A 306 -23.91 -12.69 -8.37
N GLU A 307 -24.84 -11.90 -8.91
CA GLU A 307 -25.07 -11.81 -10.36
C GLU A 307 -24.02 -10.87 -10.97
N GLY A 308 -23.16 -11.37 -11.88
CA GLY A 308 -22.27 -10.53 -12.71
C GLY A 308 -20.77 -10.79 -12.56
N VAL A 309 -20.34 -11.37 -11.44
CA VAL A 309 -18.96 -11.89 -11.28
C VAL A 309 -18.95 -13.39 -11.60
N ASP A 310 -17.79 -13.94 -11.99
CA ASP A 310 -17.66 -15.37 -12.32
C ASP A 310 -18.38 -16.23 -11.26
N LYS A 311 -19.10 -17.28 -11.70
CA LYS A 311 -19.98 -18.12 -10.86
C LYS A 311 -19.30 -18.77 -9.63
N ASP A 312 -17.99 -18.60 -9.52
CA ASP A 312 -17.14 -19.10 -8.46
C ASP A 312 -17.13 -18.18 -7.21
N GLU A 313 -17.65 -16.95 -7.29
CA GLU A 313 -17.79 -16.02 -6.15
C GLU A 313 -19.14 -16.15 -5.42
N SER A 314 -19.41 -17.32 -4.83
CA SER A 314 -20.57 -17.47 -3.94
C SER A 314 -20.17 -17.43 -2.47
N LEU A 315 -20.94 -16.75 -1.62
CA LEU A 315 -20.67 -16.69 -0.19
C LEU A 315 -21.57 -17.71 0.54
N ASN A 316 -20.98 -18.65 1.25
CA ASN A 316 -21.73 -19.52 2.16
C ASN A 316 -21.81 -18.86 3.53
N VAL A 317 -23.00 -18.82 4.14
CA VAL A 317 -23.23 -18.25 5.47
C VAL A 317 -23.95 -19.27 6.34
N LYS A 318 -23.41 -19.54 7.51
CA LYS A 318 -23.97 -20.42 8.53
C LYS A 318 -24.40 -19.62 9.75
N VAL A 319 -25.62 -19.84 10.21
CA VAL A 319 -26.10 -19.29 11.48
C VAL A 319 -25.68 -20.23 12.61
N VAL A 320 -24.87 -19.72 13.53
CA VAL A 320 -24.43 -20.47 14.73
C VAL A 320 -25.37 -20.18 15.90
N ALA A 321 -25.78 -18.92 16.04
CA ALA A 321 -26.73 -18.47 17.04
C ALA A 321 -27.52 -17.27 16.50
N TRP A 322 -28.77 -17.16 16.89
CA TRP A 322 -29.64 -16.04 16.56
C TRP A 322 -30.65 -15.83 17.69
N ASP A 323 -30.40 -14.83 18.53
CA ASP A 323 -31.26 -14.51 19.67
C ASP A 323 -31.29 -13.00 19.87
N SER A 324 -32.48 -12.40 19.79
CA SER A 324 -32.63 -10.95 20.00
C SER A 324 -32.17 -10.48 21.39
N ALA A 325 -32.26 -11.34 22.42
CA ALA A 325 -31.89 -11.06 23.80
C ALA A 325 -30.54 -11.67 24.21
N GLY A 326 -29.90 -12.41 23.30
CA GLY A 326 -28.65 -13.13 23.54
C GLY A 326 -27.71 -13.03 22.33
N PRO A 327 -26.68 -13.89 22.24
CA PRO A 327 -25.70 -13.79 21.19
C PRO A 327 -26.30 -14.15 19.83
N SER A 328 -25.97 -13.37 18.82
CA SER A 328 -26.23 -13.69 17.41
C SER A 328 -24.90 -13.79 16.70
N ARG A 329 -24.61 -14.97 16.14
CA ARG A 329 -23.33 -15.30 15.51
C ARG A 329 -23.58 -15.96 14.16
N VAL A 330 -22.91 -15.42 13.14
CA VAL A 330 -22.86 -16.01 11.81
C VAL A 330 -21.41 -16.32 11.45
N GLU A 331 -21.22 -17.44 10.76
CA GLU A 331 -19.96 -17.84 10.15
C GLU A 331 -20.13 -17.75 8.64
N PHE A 332 -19.12 -17.31 7.92
CA PHE A 332 -19.18 -17.19 6.47
C PHE A 332 -17.89 -17.69 5.83
N SER A 333 -17.99 -18.17 4.60
CA SER A 333 -16.87 -18.76 3.87
C SER A 333 -17.10 -18.72 2.37
N SER A 334 -16.04 -18.52 1.58
CA SER A 334 -16.05 -18.76 0.14
C SER A 334 -16.25 -20.26 -0.17
N PRO A 335 -16.61 -20.65 -1.41
CA PRO A 335 -16.95 -22.03 -1.74
C PRO A 335 -15.75 -22.98 -1.73
N ASP A 336 -14.57 -22.43 -1.99
CA ASP A 336 -13.27 -23.08 -1.95
C ASP A 336 -12.59 -22.98 -0.58
N GLU A 337 -13.24 -22.35 0.40
CA GLU A 337 -12.72 -22.06 1.73
C GLU A 337 -11.44 -21.19 1.73
N ALA A 338 -11.12 -20.53 0.61
CA ALA A 338 -10.01 -19.58 0.53
C ALA A 338 -10.20 -18.38 1.48
N GLN A 339 -11.46 -18.04 1.78
CA GLN A 339 -11.85 -17.06 2.79
C GLN A 339 -12.83 -17.67 3.79
N THR A 340 -12.60 -17.43 5.07
CA THR A 340 -13.49 -17.81 6.16
C THR A 340 -13.59 -16.66 7.17
N GLY A 341 -14.72 -16.54 7.84
CA GLY A 341 -14.91 -15.48 8.82
C GLY A 341 -16.13 -15.71 9.68
N TRP A 342 -16.29 -14.84 10.67
CA TRP A 342 -17.46 -14.84 11.52
C TRP A 342 -17.71 -13.44 12.07
N ALA A 343 -18.97 -13.18 12.40
CA ALA A 343 -19.39 -11.96 13.08
C ALA A 343 -20.34 -12.34 14.22
N GLU A 344 -20.21 -11.66 15.34
CA GLU A 344 -20.97 -11.91 16.57
C GLU A 344 -21.35 -10.58 17.22
N ILE A 345 -22.62 -10.49 17.62
CA ILE A 345 -23.11 -9.47 18.55
C ILE A 345 -23.63 -10.16 19.79
N ASP A 346 -23.39 -9.59 20.97
CA ASP A 346 -23.79 -10.20 22.24
C ASP A 346 -25.29 -10.08 22.55
N SER A 347 -25.95 -9.06 22.00
CA SER A 347 -27.40 -8.89 22.00
C SER A 347 -27.86 -7.91 20.91
N ALA A 348 -28.93 -8.23 20.19
CA ALA A 348 -29.52 -7.29 19.24
C ALA A 348 -30.30 -6.16 19.92
N ARG A 349 -30.88 -6.40 21.10
CA ARG A 349 -31.65 -5.40 21.85
C ARG A 349 -30.78 -4.43 22.63
N LYS A 350 -29.63 -4.89 23.11
CA LYS A 350 -28.67 -4.12 23.91
C LYS A 350 -27.24 -4.50 23.53
N PRO A 351 -26.80 -4.17 22.30
CA PRO A 351 -25.46 -4.50 21.87
C PRO A 351 -24.45 -3.79 22.76
N ALA A 352 -23.66 -4.57 23.49
CA ALA A 352 -22.54 -4.06 24.28
C ALA A 352 -21.21 -4.43 23.64
N VAL A 353 -21.13 -5.59 22.98
CA VAL A 353 -19.92 -6.06 22.33
C VAL A 353 -20.21 -6.62 20.94
N ILE A 354 -19.42 -6.18 19.96
CA ILE A 354 -19.40 -6.73 18.61
C ILE A 354 -18.02 -7.35 18.39
N ARG A 355 -17.97 -8.56 17.84
CA ARG A 355 -16.74 -9.24 17.45
C ARG A 355 -16.84 -9.70 16.01
N ALA A 356 -15.72 -9.64 15.30
CA ALA A 356 -15.63 -10.22 13.98
C ALA A 356 -14.23 -10.76 13.75
N ALA A 357 -14.12 -11.80 12.94
CA ALA A 357 -12.85 -12.23 12.39
C ALA A 357 -13.02 -12.63 10.93
N LEU A 358 -11.95 -12.46 10.16
CA LEU A 358 -11.84 -12.83 8.76
C LEU A 358 -10.46 -13.41 8.56
N SER A 359 -10.34 -14.54 7.89
CA SER A 359 -9.07 -15.13 7.51
C SER A 359 -9.16 -15.70 6.10
N GLY A 360 -8.19 -15.36 5.27
CA GLY A 360 -8.12 -15.88 3.90
C GLY A 360 -7.31 -15.02 2.97
N GLU A 361 -7.42 -15.33 1.68
CA GLU A 361 -6.98 -14.46 0.58
C GLU A 361 -7.87 -13.23 0.56
N ILE A 362 -7.31 -12.03 0.52
CA ILE A 362 -8.03 -10.77 0.32
C ILE A 362 -7.40 -10.12 -0.90
N GLU A 363 -8.14 -9.29 -1.65
CA GLU A 363 -7.62 -8.58 -2.82
C GLU A 363 -6.20 -8.02 -2.55
N ASP A 364 -5.25 -8.31 -3.46
CA ASP A 364 -3.80 -8.02 -3.37
C ASP A 364 -2.99 -8.74 -2.26
N LEU A 365 -3.64 -9.50 -1.38
CA LEU A 365 -3.05 -10.18 -0.23
C LEU A 365 -3.38 -11.68 -0.20
N THR A 366 -2.38 -12.50 -0.54
CA THR A 366 -2.52 -13.97 -0.56
C THR A 366 -2.84 -14.59 0.81
N GLN A 367 -2.60 -13.90 1.92
CA GLN A 367 -3.04 -14.38 3.24
C GLN A 367 -3.13 -13.25 4.27
N LEU A 368 -4.34 -12.98 4.75
CA LEU A 368 -4.58 -12.04 5.85
C LEU A 368 -5.54 -12.66 6.87
N SER A 369 -5.25 -12.47 8.16
CA SER A 369 -6.17 -12.78 9.25
C SER A 369 -6.46 -11.51 10.04
N LEU A 370 -7.70 -11.06 10.03
CA LEU A 370 -8.21 -9.93 10.78
C LEU A 370 -9.08 -10.43 11.94
N ALA A 371 -8.92 -9.87 13.13
CA ALA A 371 -9.83 -10.08 14.24
C ALA A 371 -10.08 -8.76 14.95
N GLY A 372 -11.34 -8.45 15.24
CA GLY A 372 -11.76 -7.19 15.84
C GLY A 372 -12.77 -7.38 16.96
N GLU A 373 -12.69 -6.49 17.94
CA GLU A 373 -13.68 -6.33 19.01
C GLU A 373 -14.03 -4.84 19.16
N ALA A 374 -15.32 -4.56 19.24
CA ALA A 374 -15.88 -3.26 19.56
C ALA A 374 -16.66 -3.36 20.88
N ASN A 375 -16.30 -2.54 21.86
CA ASN A 375 -16.99 -2.41 23.14
C ASN A 375 -17.78 -1.09 23.15
N LEU A 376 -19.07 -1.19 22.87
CA LEU A 376 -19.93 -0.02 22.70
C LEU A 376 -20.25 0.66 24.04
N GLU A 377 -20.29 -0.10 25.14
CA GLU A 377 -20.43 0.48 26.48
C GLU A 377 -19.27 1.42 26.82
N ARG A 378 -18.04 1.03 26.48
CA ARG A 378 -16.86 1.88 26.64
C ARG A 378 -16.87 3.07 25.70
N TRP A 379 -17.30 2.85 24.46
CA TRP A 379 -17.49 3.93 23.50
C TRP A 379 -18.38 5.01 24.13
N TRP A 380 -19.64 4.71 24.47
CA TRP A 380 -20.57 5.71 25.01
C TRP A 380 -20.18 6.27 26.38
N ALA A 381 -19.43 5.52 27.19
CA ALA A 381 -18.87 6.04 28.43
C ALA A 381 -17.80 7.13 28.21
N GLY A 382 -17.27 7.28 26.99
CA GLY A 382 -16.20 8.24 26.66
C GLY A 382 -14.85 7.87 27.26
N VAL A 383 -14.64 6.57 27.51
CA VAL A 383 -13.49 6.03 28.24
C VAL A 383 -12.48 5.46 27.24
N GLY A 384 -11.17 5.71 27.45
CA GLY A 384 -10.09 5.17 26.61
C GLY A 384 -9.29 6.19 25.78
N GLY A 385 -9.64 7.49 25.80
CA GLY A 385 -8.94 8.52 25.01
C GLY A 385 -7.62 9.04 25.60
N SER A 386 -7.38 8.85 26.90
CA SER A 386 -6.14 9.34 27.54
C SER A 386 -5.71 8.52 28.77
N GLY A 387 -4.76 7.60 28.55
CA GLY A 387 -3.94 7.02 29.61
C GLY A 387 -4.39 5.65 30.13
N GLY A 388 -3.76 4.59 29.64
CA GLY A 388 -3.74 3.25 30.25
C GLY A 388 -5.03 2.44 30.22
N GLU A 389 -6.18 3.07 29.99
CA GLU A 389 -7.46 2.39 29.83
C GLU A 389 -7.57 1.74 28.44
N PRO A 390 -8.22 0.57 28.31
CA PRO A 390 -8.22 -0.12 27.04
C PRO A 390 -9.24 0.52 26.09
N PRO A 391 -8.90 0.63 24.80
CA PRO A 391 -9.68 1.36 23.79
C PRO A 391 -11.07 0.75 23.58
N ALA A 392 -11.98 1.53 23.00
CA ALA A 392 -13.34 1.10 22.70
C ALA A 392 -13.36 0.10 21.53
N PHE A 393 -12.47 0.26 20.56
CA PHE A 393 -12.31 -0.69 19.46
C PHE A 393 -10.86 -1.15 19.38
N THR A 394 -10.69 -2.45 19.16
CA THR A 394 -9.40 -3.06 18.85
C THR A 394 -9.55 -3.98 17.67
N ALA A 395 -8.61 -3.92 16.73
CA ALA A 395 -8.47 -4.95 15.70
C ALA A 395 -7.00 -5.35 15.57
N THR A 396 -6.75 -6.62 15.31
CA THR A 396 -5.45 -7.17 14.98
C THR A 396 -5.49 -7.70 13.56
N ALA A 397 -4.41 -7.48 12.83
CA ALA A 397 -4.22 -7.95 11.48
C ALA A 397 -2.92 -8.76 11.43
N ASP A 398 -3.03 -10.05 11.19
CA ASP A 398 -1.90 -10.96 11.03
C ASP A 398 -1.67 -11.22 9.55
N HIS A 399 -0.46 -10.88 9.11
CA HIS A 399 0.01 -11.07 7.75
C HIS A 399 1.39 -11.76 7.77
N PRO A 400 1.77 -12.57 6.77
CA PRO A 400 3.10 -13.19 6.72
C PRO A 400 4.28 -12.22 6.86
N LEU A 401 4.14 -10.99 6.34
CA LEU A 401 5.13 -9.91 6.48
C LEU A 401 5.08 -9.17 7.81
N ALA A 402 3.91 -9.06 8.43
CA ALA A 402 3.68 -8.07 9.46
C ALA A 402 2.53 -8.45 10.38
N GLU A 403 2.62 -7.98 11.61
CA GLU A 403 1.48 -7.90 12.52
C GLU A 403 1.07 -6.43 12.64
N GLY A 404 -0.22 -6.18 12.47
CA GLY A 404 -0.86 -4.89 12.57
C GLY A 404 -1.83 -4.87 13.75
N GLY A 405 -1.94 -3.72 14.40
CA GLY A 405 -2.93 -3.47 15.43
C GLY A 405 -3.58 -2.11 15.22
N VAL A 406 -4.91 -2.07 15.25
CA VAL A 406 -5.71 -0.84 15.22
C VAL A 406 -6.38 -0.68 16.57
N SER A 407 -6.32 0.52 17.14
CA SER A 407 -7.07 0.89 18.33
C SER A 407 -7.77 2.21 18.12
N ILE A 408 -9.05 2.27 18.45
CA ILE A 408 -9.87 3.47 18.34
C ILE A 408 -10.46 3.79 19.71
N ALA A 409 -10.28 5.04 20.13
CA ALA A 409 -10.89 5.57 21.34
C ALA A 409 -11.74 6.80 20.99
N GLY A 410 -12.93 6.87 21.59
CA GLY A 410 -13.85 7.99 21.44
C GLY A 410 -13.92 8.78 22.74
N SER A 411 -13.96 10.10 22.63
CA SER A 411 -14.28 10.99 23.74
C SER A 411 -15.26 12.08 23.29
N PRO A 412 -16.17 12.54 24.17
CA PRO A 412 -17.06 13.65 23.84
C PRO A 412 -16.27 14.91 23.47
N ALA A 413 -16.71 15.60 22.41
CA ALA A 413 -16.23 16.91 22.01
C ALA A 413 -17.33 17.98 22.23
N ASP A 414 -17.07 19.21 21.80
CA ASP A 414 -18.06 20.28 21.91
C ASP A 414 -19.27 20.00 20.98
N GLY A 415 -20.48 20.12 21.51
CA GLY A 415 -21.72 19.94 20.73
C GLY A 415 -22.13 18.47 20.55
N ASP A 416 -22.55 18.10 19.33
CA ASP A 416 -22.97 16.75 18.92
C ASP A 416 -21.82 15.93 18.32
N ARG A 417 -20.58 16.27 18.70
CA ARG A 417 -19.35 15.74 18.10
C ARG A 417 -18.57 14.88 19.08
N TRP A 418 -17.82 13.93 18.54
CA TRP A 418 -16.89 13.05 19.24
C TRP A 418 -15.49 13.22 18.67
N LYS A 419 -14.50 13.35 19.54
CA LYS A 419 -13.09 13.20 19.19
C LYS A 419 -12.76 11.73 19.14
N VAL A 420 -12.23 11.30 18.00
CA VAL A 420 -11.89 9.91 17.73
C VAL A 420 -10.40 9.82 17.49
N ASP A 421 -9.71 9.18 18.44
CA ASP A 421 -8.29 8.89 18.37
C ASP A 421 -8.09 7.53 17.72
N THR A 422 -7.51 7.52 16.52
CA THR A 422 -7.16 6.30 15.80
C THR A 422 -5.65 6.09 15.87
N THR A 423 -5.24 4.94 16.40
CA THR A 423 -3.84 4.51 16.40
C THR A 423 -3.71 3.22 15.62
N VAL A 424 -2.79 3.21 14.66
CA VAL A 424 -2.39 2.01 13.92
C VAL A 424 -0.94 1.69 14.27
N THR A 425 -0.68 0.44 14.59
CA THR A 425 0.65 -0.11 14.81
C THR A 425 0.93 -1.16 13.77
N VAL A 426 2.13 -1.15 13.21
CA VAL A 426 2.59 -2.19 12.27
C VAL A 426 3.98 -2.62 12.69
N GLU A 427 4.19 -3.91 12.85
CA GLU A 427 5.46 -4.52 13.20
C GLU A 427 5.78 -5.63 12.20
N GLY A 428 7.01 -5.65 11.68
CA GLY A 428 7.39 -6.70 10.75
C GLY A 428 7.57 -8.03 11.46
N ARG A 429 7.39 -9.12 10.74
CA ARG A 429 7.79 -10.46 11.21
C ARG A 429 9.21 -10.76 10.77
N ASP A 430 10.02 -11.32 11.66
CA ASP A 430 11.39 -11.83 11.44
C ASP A 430 12.24 -11.11 10.37
N TRP A 431 12.11 -11.53 9.10
CA TRP A 431 12.87 -11.02 7.96
C TRP A 431 12.34 -9.70 7.40
N ALA A 432 11.05 -9.42 7.56
CA ALA A 432 10.36 -8.22 7.08
C ALA A 432 10.49 -7.03 8.03
N ARG A 433 10.89 -7.25 9.30
CA ARG A 433 11.20 -6.16 10.27
C ARG A 433 12.16 -5.11 9.70
N PRO A 434 13.33 -5.49 9.16
CA PRO A 434 14.20 -4.56 8.45
C PRO A 434 13.50 -3.79 7.33
N LEU A 435 12.62 -4.45 6.55
CA LEU A 435 11.94 -3.83 5.43
C LEU A 435 10.92 -2.79 5.88
N ILE A 436 10.13 -3.08 6.91
CA ILE A 436 9.16 -2.11 7.45
C ILE A 436 9.87 -0.91 8.05
N ALA A 437 10.98 -1.12 8.78
CA ALA A 437 11.80 -0.03 9.29
C ALA A 437 12.35 0.86 8.16
N VAL A 438 12.76 0.26 7.04
CA VAL A 438 13.24 1.00 5.86
C VAL A 438 12.09 1.67 5.11
N ALA A 439 10.94 1.00 4.98
CA ALA A 439 9.74 1.55 4.36
C ALA A 439 9.23 2.76 5.14
N ASP A 440 9.21 2.74 6.47
CA ASP A 440 8.91 3.92 7.29
C ASP A 440 9.97 5.02 7.11
N LEU A 441 11.25 4.64 7.10
CA LEU A 441 12.34 5.59 6.95
C LEU A 441 12.41 6.22 5.55
N VAL A 442 11.86 5.59 4.51
CA VAL A 442 11.88 6.11 3.13
C VAL A 442 10.51 6.69 2.75
N GLY A 443 9.43 5.95 3.00
CA GLY A 443 8.06 6.25 2.61
C GLY A 443 7.12 6.66 3.76
N GLY A 444 7.55 6.65 5.02
CA GLY A 444 6.67 6.86 6.19
C GLY A 444 5.84 8.15 6.19
N ALA A 445 6.26 9.20 5.49
CA ALA A 445 5.48 10.44 5.36
C ALA A 445 4.35 10.31 4.33
N ALA A 446 4.57 9.55 3.26
CA ALA A 446 3.51 9.19 2.33
C ALA A 446 2.54 8.21 2.99
N ILE A 447 3.04 7.24 3.76
CA ILE A 447 2.22 6.30 4.54
C ILE A 447 1.40 7.05 5.60
N GLU A 448 2.02 7.95 6.37
CA GLU A 448 1.32 8.78 7.37
C GLU A 448 0.30 9.70 6.69
N GLY A 449 0.62 10.30 5.55
CA GLY A 449 -0.30 11.11 4.76
C GLY A 449 -1.50 10.31 4.26
N ALA A 450 -1.26 9.13 3.67
CA ALA A 450 -2.31 8.22 3.20
C ALA A 450 -3.18 7.72 4.37
N PHE A 451 -2.58 7.40 5.51
CA PHE A 451 -3.30 7.02 6.72
C PHE A 451 -4.20 8.15 7.23
N LYS A 452 -3.70 9.39 7.32
CA LYS A 452 -4.51 10.54 7.74
C LYS A 452 -5.67 10.77 6.77
N GLN A 453 -5.39 10.71 5.47
CA GLN A 453 -6.40 10.84 4.44
C GLN A 453 -7.48 9.76 4.57
N LEU A 454 -7.10 8.49 4.73
CA LEU A 454 -8.03 7.38 4.92
C LEU A 454 -8.93 7.59 6.15
N VAL A 455 -8.36 8.02 7.27
CA VAL A 455 -9.11 8.29 8.51
C VAL A 455 -10.02 9.52 8.33
N ASP A 456 -9.56 10.57 7.67
CA ASP A 456 -10.37 11.76 7.35
C ASP A 456 -11.53 11.43 6.41
N GLU A 457 -11.30 10.61 5.38
CA GLU A 457 -12.31 10.11 4.46
C GLU A 457 -13.33 9.24 5.21
N THR A 458 -12.86 8.28 6.01
CA THR A 458 -13.75 7.44 6.85
C THR A 458 -14.59 8.28 7.80
N ALA A 459 -14.02 9.33 8.40
CA ALA A 459 -14.73 10.28 9.26
C ALA A 459 -15.81 11.07 8.48
N ALA A 460 -15.51 11.51 7.26
CA ALA A 460 -16.46 12.19 6.40
C ALA A 460 -17.59 11.25 5.95
N ASP A 461 -17.27 9.99 5.66
CA ASP A 461 -18.23 8.95 5.26
C ASP A 461 -19.18 8.61 6.40
N TRP A 462 -18.63 8.47 7.61
CA TRP A 462 -19.40 8.34 8.84
C TRP A 462 -20.33 9.53 9.03
N ASP A 463 -19.84 10.77 8.95
CA ASP A 463 -20.66 11.97 9.09
C ASP A 463 -21.81 12.01 8.08
N ARG A 464 -21.54 11.62 6.82
CA ARG A 464 -22.56 11.52 5.77
C ARG A 464 -23.57 10.40 6.07
N ALA A 465 -23.13 9.27 6.59
CA ALA A 465 -23.99 8.15 6.94
C ALA A 465 -24.87 8.49 8.15
N VAL A 466 -24.28 9.03 9.23
CA VAL A 466 -24.99 9.47 10.43
C VAL A 466 -25.97 10.59 10.13
N THR A 467 -25.63 11.54 9.24
CA THR A 467 -26.58 12.60 8.87
C THR A 467 -27.82 12.01 8.19
N ARG A 468 -27.64 11.12 7.21
CA ARG A 468 -28.74 10.41 6.54
C ARG A 468 -29.55 9.54 7.50
N ALA A 469 -28.86 8.87 8.42
CA ALA A 469 -29.45 8.00 9.42
C ALA A 469 -30.22 8.80 10.48
N ALA A 470 -29.72 9.93 10.96
CA ALA A 470 -30.37 10.78 11.95
C ALA A 470 -31.59 11.52 11.39
N GLU A 471 -31.65 11.74 10.08
CA GLU A 471 -32.85 12.21 9.38
C GLU A 471 -33.95 11.14 9.29
N SER A 472 -33.60 9.87 9.55
CA SER A 472 -34.51 8.72 9.50
C SER A 472 -34.76 8.15 10.90
N ASP A 473 -35.97 7.65 11.14
CA ASP A 473 -36.19 6.81 12.31
C ASP A 473 -35.34 5.51 12.19
N PRO A 474 -34.87 4.93 13.32
CA PRO A 474 -34.00 3.73 13.30
C PRO A 474 -34.55 2.55 12.49
N ARG A 475 -35.87 2.35 12.52
CA ARG A 475 -36.54 1.25 11.80
C ARG A 475 -36.49 1.40 10.28
N PRO A 476 -36.97 2.52 9.68
CA PRO A 476 -36.77 2.79 8.25
C PRO A 476 -35.31 2.69 7.80
N ALA A 477 -34.36 3.14 8.64
CA ALA A 477 -32.94 3.03 8.33
C ALA A 477 -32.49 1.57 8.24
N ALA A 478 -32.90 0.71 9.18
CA ALA A 478 -32.59 -0.72 9.15
C ALA A 478 -33.19 -1.44 7.94
N GLU A 479 -34.45 -1.15 7.60
CA GLU A 479 -35.10 -1.68 6.39
C GLU A 479 -34.38 -1.22 5.11
N ALA A 480 -33.94 0.04 5.06
CA ALA A 480 -33.16 0.56 3.95
C ALA A 480 -31.79 -0.12 3.84
N THR A 481 -31.14 -0.45 4.95
CA THR A 481 -29.88 -1.22 4.95
C THR A 481 -30.07 -2.60 4.34
N ILE A 482 -31.11 -3.33 4.74
CA ILE A 482 -31.40 -4.66 4.16
C ILE A 482 -31.73 -4.52 2.68
N ARG A 483 -32.58 -3.56 2.31
CA ARG A 483 -32.93 -3.31 0.92
C ARG A 483 -31.70 -3.02 0.08
N LYS A 484 -30.80 -2.13 0.54
CA LYS A 484 -29.55 -1.81 -0.16
C LYS A 484 -28.67 -3.06 -0.31
N ALA A 485 -28.49 -3.83 0.76
CA ALA A 485 -27.71 -5.07 0.71
C ALA A 485 -28.30 -6.11 -0.26
N LEU A 486 -29.60 -6.06 -0.53
CA LEU A 486 -30.30 -6.92 -1.48
C LEU A 486 -30.39 -6.32 -2.90
N GLU A 487 -30.09 -5.03 -3.08
CA GLU A 487 -30.19 -4.30 -4.36
C GLU A 487 -28.81 -3.98 -4.99
N ASP A 488 -27.74 -3.82 -4.20
CA ASP A 488 -26.38 -3.44 -4.64
C ASP A 488 -25.72 -4.44 -5.59
N GLU A 489 -26.24 -5.67 -5.75
CA GLU A 489 -25.72 -6.67 -6.70
C GLU A 489 -25.93 -6.29 -8.20
N ARG A 490 -26.28 -5.04 -8.52
CA ARG A 490 -26.52 -4.59 -9.92
C ARG A 490 -25.85 -3.29 -10.34
N GLU A 491 -25.30 -2.48 -9.43
CA GLU A 491 -24.84 -1.14 -9.82
C GLU A 491 -23.44 -1.11 -10.47
N ASP A 492 -22.61 -2.14 -10.30
CA ASP A 492 -21.25 -2.18 -10.88
C ASP A 492 -21.22 -2.40 -12.40
N GLU A 493 -22.31 -2.80 -13.06
CA GLU A 493 -22.35 -3.01 -14.52
C GLU A 493 -22.85 -1.81 -15.34
N ARG A 494 -23.36 -0.72 -14.71
CA ARG A 494 -24.01 0.36 -15.48
C ARG A 494 -23.14 1.56 -15.84
N GLU A 495 -21.88 1.61 -15.41
CA GLU A 495 -20.97 2.71 -15.78
C GLU A 495 -20.15 2.49 -17.06
N ASP A 496 -20.23 1.32 -17.74
CA ASP A 496 -19.46 1.05 -18.97
C ASP A 496 -20.29 0.84 -20.26
N ASP A 497 -21.53 1.34 -20.30
CA ASP A 497 -22.24 1.51 -21.59
C ASP A 497 -21.99 2.93 -22.12
N GLY A 498 -20.75 3.17 -22.54
CA GLY A 498 -20.40 4.30 -23.40
C GLY A 498 -21.27 4.27 -24.68
N PRO A 499 -21.79 5.41 -25.17
CA PRO A 499 -22.73 5.41 -26.28
C PRO A 499 -22.06 4.85 -27.55
N ALA A 500 -22.64 3.76 -28.06
CA ALA A 500 -22.35 3.24 -29.38
C ALA A 500 -22.67 4.32 -30.43
N ASP A 501 -21.63 5.06 -30.83
CA ASP A 501 -21.69 6.10 -31.84
C ASP A 501 -21.82 5.45 -33.23
N GLY A 502 -23.03 5.00 -33.54
CA GLY A 502 -23.46 4.52 -34.84
C GLY A 502 -24.13 5.63 -35.63
N VAL A 503 -23.36 6.51 -36.27
CA VAL A 503 -23.85 7.32 -37.40
C VAL A 503 -22.74 7.52 -38.43
N GLN A 504 -22.71 6.67 -39.47
CA GLN A 504 -22.21 7.08 -40.77
C GLN A 504 -23.38 7.62 -41.61
N PRO A 505 -23.23 8.82 -42.21
CA PRO A 505 -23.92 9.13 -43.44
C PRO A 505 -22.90 9.52 -44.54
N ASN A 506 -22.94 8.73 -45.62
CA ASN A 506 -22.48 8.99 -47.00
C ASN A 506 -21.01 9.35 -47.27
#